data_AF-A0A7X8MPF9-F1
#
_entry.id   AF-A0A7X8MPF9-F1
#
_cell.length_a   1.000
_cell.length_b   1.000
_cell.length_c   1.000
_cell.angle_alpha   90.00
_cell.angle_beta   90.00
_cell.angle_gamma   90.00
#
_symmetry.space_group_name_H-M   'P 1'
#
loop_
_entity.id
_entity.type
_entity.pdbx_description
1 polymer ?
#
loop_
_entity_poly.entity_id
_entity_poly.type
_entity_poly.pdbx_seq_one_letter_code
_entity_poly.pdbx_strand_id
1 'polypeptide(L)'
;MIIDVNELGSALNELINKCNKSNIRFIETTEDYFWYIDTEDSFDLEQEPQGLCVGSICEDYEELRKLTRKLREPNILDFERCANILKALSESINKSKDNIS
;
A
#
# COMPACT_ATOMS: atom_id res chain seq x y z
N MET A 1 5.90 0.54 -21.58
CA MET A 1 4.62 1.06 -21.06
C MET A 1 4.85 2.47 -20.55
N ILE A 2 3.88 3.37 -20.70
CA ILE A 2 3.94 4.73 -20.14
C ILE A 2 2.79 4.84 -19.13
N ILE A 3 3.07 5.39 -17.95
CA ILE A 3 2.08 5.63 -16.89
C ILE A 3 1.94 7.13 -16.71
N ASP A 4 0.73 7.67 -16.82
CA ASP A 4 0.44 9.05 -16.42
C ASP A 4 0.20 9.10 -14.90
N VAL A 5 1.06 9.85 -14.21
CA VAL A 5 1.02 10.00 -12.74
C VAL A 5 -0.27 10.71 -12.28
N ASN A 6 -0.84 11.60 -13.09
CA ASN A 6 -2.09 12.29 -12.77
C ASN A 6 -3.29 11.35 -12.87
N GLU A 7 -3.31 10.47 -13.89
CA GLU A 7 -4.35 9.46 -14.01
C GLU A 7 -4.26 8.44 -12.87
N LEU A 8 -3.05 8.01 -12.49
CA LEU A 8 -2.83 7.15 -11.32
C LEU A 8 -3.34 7.82 -10.04
N GLY A 9 -3.00 9.09 -9.82
CA GLY A 9 -3.49 9.85 -8.66
C GLY A 9 -5.02 9.96 -8.63
N SER A 10 -5.64 10.14 -9.80
CA SER A 10 -7.10 10.19 -9.93
C SER A 10 -7.74 8.84 -9.61
N ALA A 11 -7.16 7.74 -10.09
CA ALA A 11 -7.62 6.38 -9.79
C ALA A 11 -7.52 6.06 -8.29
N LEU A 12 -6.40 6.40 -7.65
CA LEU A 12 -6.23 6.24 -6.20
C LEU A 12 -7.28 7.03 -5.41
N ASN A 13 -7.53 8.28 -5.80
CA ASN A 13 -8.56 9.09 -5.16
C ASN A 13 -9.96 8.48 -5.28
N GLU A 14 -10.31 7.90 -6.43
CA GLU A 14 -11.62 7.25 -6.61
C GLU A 14 -11.77 6.02 -5.70
N LEU A 15 -10.73 5.21 -5.56
CA LEU A 15 -10.72 4.04 -4.65
C LEU A 15 -10.93 4.47 -3.19
N ILE A 16 -10.20 5.48 -2.72
CA ILE A 16 -10.35 6.02 -1.36
C ILE A 16 -11.74 6.64 -1.16
N ASN A 17 -12.25 7.38 -2.15
CA ASN A 17 -13.61 7.95 -2.10
C ASN A 17 -14.68 6.88 -2.00
N LYS A 18 -14.54 5.76 -2.70
CA LYS A 18 -15.47 4.63 -2.61
C LYS A 18 -15.40 3.98 -1.21
N CYS A 19 -14.21 3.80 -0.63
CA CYS A 19 -14.08 3.33 0.75
C CYS A 19 -14.82 4.24 1.74
N ASN A 20 -14.64 5.55 1.61
CA ASN A 20 -15.33 6.55 2.44
C ASN A 20 -16.86 6.48 2.29
N LYS A 21 -17.37 6.34 1.06
CA LYS A 21 -18.81 6.17 0.78
C LYS A 21 -19.39 4.89 1.38
N SER A 22 -18.58 3.86 1.52
CA SER A 22 -18.94 2.60 2.17
C SER A 22 -18.73 2.61 3.69
N ASN A 23 -18.47 3.77 4.31
CA ASN A 23 -18.15 3.93 5.74
C ASN A 23 -16.90 3.16 6.22
N ILE A 24 -16.02 2.77 5.31
CA ILE A 24 -14.74 2.14 5.64
C ILE A 24 -13.77 3.26 6.01
N ARG A 25 -13.67 3.53 7.31
CA ARG A 25 -12.78 4.57 7.86
C ARG A 25 -11.53 4.00 8.51
N PHE A 26 -11.62 2.78 9.00
CA PHE A 26 -10.55 2.07 9.69
C PHE A 26 -10.44 0.68 9.11
N ILE A 27 -9.22 0.20 9.03
CA ILE A 27 -8.89 -1.16 8.64
C ILE A 27 -8.38 -1.82 9.90
N GLU A 28 -8.97 -2.96 10.27
CA GLU A 28 -8.46 -3.79 11.35
C GLU A 28 -7.82 -5.03 10.72
N THR A 29 -6.52 -5.19 10.95
CA THR A 29 -5.78 -6.38 10.51
C THR A 29 -5.12 -7.03 11.71
N THR A 30 -5.19 -8.36 11.78
CA THR A 30 -4.43 -9.17 12.74
C THR A 30 -3.02 -9.45 12.25
N GLU A 31 -2.77 -9.29 10.95
CA GLU A 31 -1.47 -9.50 10.32
C GLU A 31 -0.76 -8.15 10.18
N ASP A 32 0.38 -7.99 10.85
CA ASP A 32 1.26 -6.84 10.70
C ASP A 32 2.39 -7.13 9.69
N TYR A 33 2.90 -8.36 9.72
CA TYR A 33 4.07 -8.74 8.96
C TYR A 33 3.70 -9.37 7.61
N PHE A 34 4.50 -9.08 6.59
CA PHE A 34 4.34 -9.66 5.26
C PHE A 34 5.71 -9.94 4.62
N TRP A 35 5.76 -10.90 3.71
CA TRP A 35 6.93 -11.10 2.86
C TRP A 35 7.05 -9.93 1.88
N TYR A 36 8.13 -9.18 2.02
CA TYR A 36 8.51 -8.13 1.10
C TYR A 36 9.64 -8.65 0.20
N ILE A 37 9.49 -8.36 -1.09
CA ILE A 37 10.50 -8.60 -2.11
C ILE A 37 11.00 -7.22 -2.52
N ASP A 38 12.32 -7.03 -2.47
CA ASP A 38 12.95 -5.78 -2.90
C ASP A 38 12.50 -5.40 -4.32
N THR A 39 12.30 -4.11 -4.56
CA THR A 39 11.76 -3.61 -5.84
C THR A 39 12.62 -4.06 -7.04
N GLU A 40 13.94 -4.08 -6.91
CA GLU A 40 14.85 -4.54 -7.96
C GLU A 40 14.58 -6.02 -8.34
N ASP A 41 14.49 -6.88 -7.34
CA ASP A 41 14.19 -8.31 -7.51
C ASP A 41 12.75 -8.54 -8.00
N SER A 42 11.82 -7.65 -7.68
CA SER A 42 10.41 -7.78 -8.11
C SER A 42 10.21 -7.66 -9.62
N PHE A 43 11.19 -7.08 -10.34
CA PHE A 43 11.17 -6.93 -11.79
C PHE A 43 12.10 -7.90 -12.52
N ASP A 44 13.06 -8.54 -11.84
CA ASP A 44 13.88 -9.61 -12.41
C ASP A 44 13.16 -10.95 -12.28
N LEU A 45 12.59 -11.42 -13.40
CA LEU A 45 11.88 -12.70 -13.47
C LEU A 45 12.79 -13.86 -13.93
N GLU A 46 14.06 -13.60 -14.23
CA GLU A 46 15.01 -14.62 -14.67
C GLU A 46 15.66 -15.35 -13.48
N GLN A 47 15.59 -14.76 -12.29
CA GLN A 47 16.20 -15.28 -11.07
C GLN A 47 15.19 -15.31 -9.93
N GLU A 48 15.42 -16.21 -8.96
CA GLU A 48 14.67 -16.15 -7.70
C GLU A 48 15.06 -14.89 -6.91
N PRO A 49 14.11 -14.22 -6.24
CA PRO A 49 14.41 -13.07 -5.40
C PRO A 49 15.44 -13.43 -4.33
N GLN A 50 16.49 -12.64 -4.22
CA GLN A 50 17.53 -12.81 -3.21
C GLN A 50 17.25 -11.94 -1.98
N GLY A 51 16.66 -10.76 -2.19
CA GLY A 51 16.15 -9.82 -1.20
C GLY A 51 14.74 -10.18 -0.74
N LEU A 52 14.61 -11.27 0.01
CA LEU A 52 13.39 -11.60 0.76
C LEU A 52 13.53 -11.10 2.19
N CYS A 53 12.73 -10.11 2.55
CA CYS A 53 12.65 -9.64 3.93
C CYS A 53 11.21 -9.58 4.43
N VAL A 54 11.06 -9.29 5.72
CA VAL A 54 9.75 -9.13 6.35
C VAL A 54 9.49 -7.64 6.51
N GLY A 55 8.45 -7.15 5.86
CA GLY A 55 7.92 -5.80 6.07
C GLY A 55 6.89 -5.76 7.20
N SER A 56 6.60 -4.56 7.72
CA SER A 56 5.56 -4.31 8.73
C SER A 56 4.59 -3.23 8.24
N ILE A 57 3.29 -3.55 8.27
CA ILE A 57 2.21 -2.63 7.93
C ILE A 57 2.17 -1.46 8.92
N CYS A 58 2.39 -1.73 10.20
CA CYS A 58 2.46 -0.71 11.25
C CYS A 58 3.61 0.26 11.03
N GLU A 59 4.81 -0.25 10.72
CA GLU A 59 5.97 0.61 10.43
C GLU A 59 5.75 1.45 9.17
N ASP A 60 5.26 0.84 8.08
CA ASP A 60 4.92 1.54 6.84
C ASP A 60 3.88 2.63 7.08
N TYR A 61 2.83 2.32 7.85
CA TYR A 61 1.78 3.29 8.17
C TYR A 61 2.32 4.44 9.03
N GLU A 62 3.12 4.17 10.06
CA GLU A 62 3.70 5.23 10.89
C GLU A 62 4.64 6.14 10.10
N GLU A 63 5.41 5.60 9.16
CA GLU A 63 6.21 6.42 8.24
C GLU A 63 5.35 7.29 7.33
N LEU A 64 4.25 6.76 6.78
CA LEU A 64 3.31 7.55 5.98
C LEU A 64 2.59 8.62 6.80
N ARG A 65 2.28 8.36 8.08
CA ARG A 65 1.71 9.36 8.98
C ARG A 65 2.64 10.55 9.19
N LYS A 66 3.95 10.33 9.24
CA LYS A 66 4.93 11.42 9.35
C LYS A 66 4.83 12.39 8.18
N LEU A 67 4.49 11.92 6.98
CA LEU A 67 4.20 12.79 5.81
C LEU A 67 2.97 13.67 6.04
N THR A 68 1.86 13.06 6.47
CA THR A 68 0.61 13.81 6.72
C THR A 68 0.76 14.89 7.80
N ARG A 69 1.69 14.66 8.73
CA ARG A 69 2.04 15.60 9.81
C ARG A 69 3.14 16.59 9.42
N LYS A 70 3.66 16.51 8.19
CA LYS A 70 4.76 17.34 7.68
C LYS A 70 6.03 17.26 8.55
N LEU A 71 6.31 16.08 9.10
CA LEU A 71 7.51 15.83 9.90
C LEU A 71 8.73 15.45 9.06
N ARG A 72 8.51 15.11 7.79
CA ARG A 72 9.55 14.89 6.76
C ARG A 72 8.96 15.09 5.37
N GLU A 73 9.83 15.25 4.39
CA GLU A 73 9.46 15.25 2.98
C GLU A 73 9.22 13.82 2.44
N PRO A 74 8.39 13.68 1.38
CA PRO A 74 8.22 12.42 0.66
C PRO A 74 9.52 11.92 0.03
N ASN A 75 9.70 10.60 -0.01
CA ASN A 75 10.79 9.94 -0.74
C ASN A 75 10.28 8.71 -1.50
N ILE A 76 11.16 8.10 -2.30
CA ILE A 76 10.78 6.99 -3.19
C ILE A 76 10.18 5.79 -2.46
N LEU A 77 10.63 5.50 -1.24
CA LEU A 77 10.13 4.39 -0.43
C LEU A 77 8.66 4.60 -0.03
N ASP A 78 8.17 5.83 -0.02
CA ASP A 78 6.77 6.10 0.32
C ASP A 78 5.79 5.55 -0.71
N PHE A 79 6.21 5.38 -1.97
CA PHE A 79 5.39 4.69 -2.96
C PHE A 79 5.27 3.20 -2.64
N GLU A 80 6.35 2.57 -2.19
CA GLU A 80 6.35 1.16 -1.77
C GLU A 80 5.50 0.95 -0.52
N ARG A 81 5.66 1.82 0.49
CA ARG A 81 4.80 1.85 1.69
C ARG A 81 3.33 1.99 1.31
N CYS A 82 3.01 2.93 0.42
CA CYS A 82 1.64 3.07 -0.09
C CYS A 82 1.14 1.77 -0.73
N ALA A 83 1.95 1.12 -1.56
CA ALA A 83 1.60 -0.14 -2.20
C ALA A 83 1.33 -1.24 -1.17
N ASN A 84 2.14 -1.34 -0.12
CA ASN A 84 1.96 -2.31 0.96
C ASN A 84 0.68 -2.05 1.77
N ILE A 85 0.40 -0.79 2.13
CA ILE A 85 -0.84 -0.42 2.80
C ILE A 85 -2.07 -0.71 1.92
N LEU A 86 -1.99 -0.45 0.61
CA LEU A 86 -3.08 -0.74 -0.32
C LEU A 86 -3.34 -2.25 -0.46
N LYS A 87 -2.29 -3.10 -0.44
CA LYS A 87 -2.44 -4.56 -0.37
C LYS A 87 -3.17 -4.98 0.91
N ALA A 88 -2.75 -4.46 2.06
CA ALA A 88 -3.38 -4.74 3.35
C ALA A 88 -4.86 -4.31 3.38
N LEU A 89 -5.16 -3.11 2.86
CA LEU A 89 -6.53 -2.61 2.70
C LEU A 89 -7.37 -3.55 1.85
N SER A 90 -6.87 -3.95 0.67
CA SER A 90 -7.58 -4.87 -0.23
C SER A 90 -7.86 -6.21 0.45
N GLU A 91 -6.89 -6.77 1.15
CA GLU A 91 -7.04 -8.05 1.84
C GLU A 91 -8.10 -7.96 2.95
N SER A 92 -8.07 -6.88 3.72
CA SER A 92 -9.00 -6.66 4.82
C SER A 92 -10.44 -6.49 4.32
N ILE A 93 -10.64 -5.74 3.23
CA ILE A 93 -11.94 -5.59 2.57
C ILE A 93 -12.46 -6.93 2.07
N ASN A 94 -11.59 -7.72 1.42
CA ASN A 94 -11.98 -9.04 0.91
C ASN A 94 -12.41 -9.97 2.05
N LYS A 95 -11.73 -9.92 3.20
CA LYS A 95 -12.05 -10.73 4.39
C LYS A 95 -13.34 -10.30 5.06
N SER A 96 -13.64 -9.00 5.14
CA SER A 96 -14.81 -8.49 5.85
C SER A 96 -16.15 -8.75 5.13
N LYS A 97 -16.12 -9.24 3.88
CA LYS A 97 -17.28 -9.31 2.96
C LYS A 97 -17.95 -7.94 2.73
N ASP A 98 -17.26 -6.85 3.05
CA ASP A 98 -17.68 -5.51 2.67
C ASP A 98 -17.48 -5.40 1.16
N ASN A 99 -18.55 -5.70 0.40
CA ASN A 99 -18.50 -5.65 -1.05
C ASN A 99 -18.36 -4.20 -1.49
N ILE A 100 -17.13 -3.80 -1.83
CA ILE A 100 -16.85 -2.58 -2.60
C ILE A 100 -17.04 -2.84 -4.11
N SER A 101 -17.93 -3.77 -4.47
CA SER A 101 -18.37 -3.99 -5.86
C SER A 101 -19.13 -2.77 -6.41
#